data_AF-A0A7J9D4T5-F1
#
_entry.id   AF-A0A7J9D4T5-F1
#
_cell.length_a   1.000
_cell.length_b   1.000
_cell.length_c   1.000
_cell.angle_alpha   90.00
_cell.angle_beta   90.00
_cell.angle_gamma   90.00
#
_symmetry.space_group_name_H-M   'P 1'
#
loop_
_entity.id
_entity.type
_entity.pdbx_description
1 polymer ?
#
loop_
_entity_poly.entity_id
_entity_poly.type
_entity_poly.pdbx_seq_one_letter_code
_entity_poly.pdbx_strand_id
1 'polypeptide(L)'
;QIRVSAVLTNGAYLLNVDCDHYFNNSKALKEAMCFMMDPAYGRKTCYVQFPQRFDGIDLHDRYANRNIVFFDINLKGLDGIQGPVYVGTGCCFNRQALYGYDPVLTEADLEPNIIVKSCCGSRKKGKSGNKKYIDKKRAAKRTESTIPIFNMEDIEEGVEGYEEERSLLMSQKRLEKRFGQSPVFIAATFMEQGGIPPSTNPATLLKEAIHVISCGYEDKTEWGKEIGWIYGSVTEDILTGFKMHARGWISIYCMPPRPAFKGSAPINLSDRLNQVLRWALGSIEILLSRHCPIWYGYKGRLRLLERLAYINTIVYPLTSIPLLAYCMLPAFCLLTGKFIIPEISNFASMWFILLFVSIFATGILELRWSGVSIEDWWRNEQFWVIGGTSAHLFAVFQGLLKVLAGIDTNFTVTSKASDDDGDFAELYVFKWTSLLIPPTTVLIINLVGIVAGVSYAINSGYQSWGPLFGKLFFAIWVIAHLYPFLKGLVGRQNRT
;
A
#
# COMPACT_ATOMS: atom_id res chain seq x y z
N GLN A 1 -12.24 4.46 17.93
CA GLN A 1 -12.14 5.91 17.65
C GLN A 1 -13.23 6.42 16.69
N ILE A 2 -13.45 5.80 15.52
CA ILE A 2 -14.48 6.23 14.54
C ILE A 2 -15.89 6.29 15.17
N ARG A 3 -16.27 5.26 15.94
CA ARG A 3 -17.58 5.15 16.60
C ARG A 3 -17.85 6.29 17.60
N VAL A 4 -16.94 6.51 18.55
CA VAL A 4 -17.11 7.53 19.59
C VAL A 4 -17.16 8.95 19.00
N SER A 5 -16.36 9.23 17.96
CA SER A 5 -16.42 10.52 17.27
C SER A 5 -17.78 10.76 16.62
N ALA A 6 -18.45 9.72 16.11
CA ALA A 6 -19.78 9.86 15.52
C ALA A 6 -20.86 10.21 16.54
N VAL A 7 -20.70 9.80 17.80
CA VAL A 7 -21.62 10.13 18.89
C VAL A 7 -21.35 11.54 19.43
N LEU A 8 -20.08 11.96 19.52
CA LEU A 8 -19.69 13.20 20.19
C LEU A 8 -19.70 14.45 19.31
N THR A 9 -19.33 14.33 18.03
CA THR A 9 -19.27 15.50 17.11
C THR A 9 -19.74 15.20 15.69
N ASN A 10 -19.68 13.93 15.28
CA ASN A 10 -20.10 13.43 13.97
C ASN A 10 -19.54 14.23 12.78
N GLY A 11 -18.24 14.53 12.76
CA GLY A 11 -17.63 15.22 11.62
C GLY A 11 -17.63 14.35 10.36
N ALA A 12 -18.13 14.86 9.22
CA ALA A 12 -18.24 14.12 7.95
C ALA A 12 -16.89 13.62 7.39
N TYR A 13 -15.79 14.27 7.76
CA TYR A 13 -14.44 13.90 7.37
C TYR A 13 -13.58 13.57 8.61
N LEU A 14 -12.64 12.64 8.44
CA LEU A 14 -11.75 12.14 9.49
C LEU A 14 -10.31 12.24 9.01
N LEU A 15 -9.45 12.97 9.72
CA LEU A 15 -8.02 12.98 9.43
C LEU A 15 -7.29 11.97 10.32
N ASN A 16 -6.56 11.04 9.71
CA ASN A 16 -5.65 10.15 10.45
C ASN A 16 -4.22 10.69 10.44
N VAL A 17 -3.59 10.75 11.61
CA VAL A 17 -2.20 11.21 11.81
C VAL A 17 -1.56 10.38 12.92
N ASP A 18 -0.39 9.82 12.64
CA ASP A 18 0.43 9.10 13.63
C ASP A 18 1.09 10.05 14.63
N CYS A 19 1.43 9.54 15.82
CA CYS A 19 2.05 10.34 16.89
C CYS A 19 3.39 10.96 16.51
N ASP A 20 4.13 10.33 15.59
CA ASP A 20 5.42 10.84 15.11
C ASP A 20 5.28 11.78 13.90
N HIS A 21 4.04 12.12 13.50
CA HIS A 21 3.77 13.06 12.42
C HIS A 21 3.04 14.29 12.93
N TYR A 22 3.43 15.46 12.43
CA TYR A 22 2.86 16.75 12.79
C TYR A 22 2.45 17.56 11.56
N PHE A 23 1.55 18.52 11.76
CA PHE A 23 1.17 19.48 10.73
C PHE A 23 2.31 20.45 10.46
N ASN A 24 2.88 20.38 9.27
CA ASN A 24 3.86 21.37 8.81
C ASN A 24 3.20 22.52 8.02
N ASN A 25 2.02 22.31 7.43
CA ASN A 25 1.27 23.35 6.73
C ASN A 25 -0.14 23.50 7.33
N SER A 26 -0.47 24.68 7.85
CA SER A 26 -1.80 24.98 8.40
C SER A 26 -2.92 24.98 7.34
N LYS A 27 -2.57 24.96 6.05
CA LYS A 27 -3.53 24.87 4.93
C LYS A 27 -3.87 23.43 4.54
N ALA A 28 -3.24 22.41 5.12
CA ALA A 28 -3.44 21.01 4.74
C ALA A 28 -4.92 20.58 4.73
N LEU A 29 -5.69 20.96 5.75
CA LEU A 29 -7.12 20.67 5.82
C LEU A 29 -7.91 21.40 4.72
N LYS A 30 -7.59 22.67 4.46
CA LYS A 30 -8.23 23.46 3.40
C LYS A 30 -7.96 22.86 2.01
N GLU A 31 -6.75 22.38 1.78
CA GLU A 31 -6.36 21.70 0.55
C GLU A 31 -7.11 20.38 0.38
N ALA A 32 -7.23 19.57 1.43
CA ALA A 32 -8.04 18.34 1.39
C ALA A 32 -9.52 18.63 1.09
N MET A 33 -10.09 19.66 1.73
CA MET A 33 -11.48 20.06 1.52
C MET A 33 -11.74 20.56 0.10
N CYS A 34 -10.75 21.15 -0.58
CA CYS A 34 -10.89 21.55 -1.98
C CYS A 34 -11.33 20.40 -2.89
N PHE A 35 -10.81 19.19 -2.64
CA PHE A 35 -11.17 18.00 -3.40
C PHE A 35 -12.43 17.31 -2.87
N MET A 36 -12.59 17.27 -1.54
CA MET A 36 -13.72 16.60 -0.90
C MET A 36 -15.05 17.34 -1.05
N MET A 37 -15.01 18.66 -1.23
CA MET A 37 -16.17 19.52 -1.42
C MET A 37 -16.46 19.81 -2.91
N ASP A 38 -15.65 19.30 -3.83
CA ASP A 38 -15.88 19.43 -5.27
C ASP A 38 -17.21 18.71 -5.63
N PRO A 39 -18.20 19.39 -6.24
CA PRO A 39 -19.47 18.75 -6.60
C PRO A 39 -19.34 17.57 -7.58
N ALA A 40 -18.32 17.55 -8.43
CA ALA A 40 -18.08 16.52 -9.43
C ALA A 40 -17.33 15.32 -8.87
N TYR A 41 -16.29 15.56 -8.07
CA TYR A 41 -15.39 14.52 -7.56
C TYR A 41 -15.63 14.15 -6.09
N GLY A 42 -15.96 15.10 -5.23
CA GLY A 42 -16.06 14.93 -3.78
C GLY A 42 -17.00 13.81 -3.34
N ARG A 43 -18.10 13.58 -4.07
CA ARG A 43 -19.06 12.49 -3.81
C ARG A 43 -18.50 11.08 -4.04
N LYS A 44 -17.40 10.97 -4.78
CA LYS A 44 -16.73 9.71 -5.15
C LYS A 44 -15.38 9.54 -4.45
N THR A 45 -14.87 10.59 -3.82
CA THR A 45 -13.60 10.59 -3.11
C THR A 45 -13.75 9.94 -1.73
N CYS A 46 -13.07 8.82 -1.51
CA CYS A 46 -13.02 8.18 -0.20
C CYS A 46 -11.97 8.77 0.72
N TYR A 47 -10.83 9.19 0.18
CA TYR A 47 -9.80 9.88 0.96
C TYR A 47 -8.86 10.73 0.10
N VAL A 48 -8.25 11.73 0.73
CA VAL A 48 -7.13 12.50 0.18
C VAL A 48 -5.86 12.13 0.94
N GLN A 49 -4.90 11.53 0.24
CA GLN A 49 -3.60 11.13 0.77
C GLN A 49 -2.57 12.22 0.51
N PHE A 50 -1.82 12.59 1.55
CA PHE A 50 -0.67 13.49 1.43
C PHE A 50 0.65 12.69 1.43
N PRO A 51 1.72 13.19 0.79
CA PRO A 51 3.05 12.59 0.89
C PRO A 51 3.55 12.61 2.33
N GLN A 52 4.11 11.48 2.78
CA GLN A 52 4.87 11.46 4.04
C GLN A 52 6.26 12.01 3.75
N ARG A 53 6.66 13.02 4.53
CA ARG A 53 8.01 13.59 4.49
C ARG A 53 8.60 13.47 5.87
N PHE A 54 9.91 13.27 5.97
CA PHE A 54 10.56 13.12 7.27
C PHE A 54 11.67 14.13 7.49
N ASP A 55 11.84 14.50 8.76
CA ASP A 55 12.98 15.29 9.25
C ASP A 55 14.06 14.36 9.81
N GLY A 56 15.23 14.93 10.16
CA GLY A 56 16.32 14.17 10.82
C GLY A 56 17.05 13.16 9.93
N ILE A 57 16.93 13.28 8.60
CA ILE A 57 17.60 12.39 7.65
C ILE A 57 19.00 12.93 7.33
N ASP A 58 20.01 12.05 7.37
CA ASP A 58 21.37 12.34 6.91
C ASP A 58 21.39 12.95 5.50
N LEU A 59 22.36 13.82 5.24
CA LEU A 59 22.56 14.49 3.95
C LEU A 59 22.65 13.50 2.78
N HIS A 60 23.24 12.32 3.00
CA HIS A 60 23.48 11.31 1.97
C HIS A 60 22.38 10.22 1.87
N ASP A 61 21.34 10.32 2.71
CA ASP A 61 20.24 9.36 2.87
C ASP A 61 20.67 7.90 2.61
N ARG A 62 21.66 7.43 3.37
CA ARG A 62 22.31 6.13 3.13
C ARG A 62 21.32 4.95 3.11
N TYR A 63 20.20 5.09 3.80
CA TYR A 63 19.18 4.04 3.98
C TYR A 63 17.89 4.31 3.20
N ALA A 64 17.89 5.27 2.28
CA ALA A 64 16.74 5.61 1.45
C ALA A 64 15.46 5.90 2.26
N ASN A 65 15.60 6.51 3.44
CA ASN A 65 14.50 6.74 4.38
C ASN A 65 13.46 7.72 3.82
N ARG A 66 13.85 8.61 2.90
CA ARG A 66 12.90 9.54 2.26
C ARG A 66 11.86 8.84 1.39
N ASN A 67 12.19 7.65 0.85
CA ASN A 67 11.33 6.88 -0.05
C ASN A 67 10.73 7.71 -1.19
N ILE A 68 11.53 8.62 -1.77
CA ILE A 68 11.09 9.64 -2.75
C ILE A 68 10.51 8.99 -4.00
N VAL A 69 11.10 7.91 -4.50
CA VAL A 69 10.62 7.23 -5.71
C VAL A 69 9.19 6.75 -5.53
N PHE A 70 8.85 6.17 -4.37
CA PHE A 70 7.49 5.73 -4.10
C PHE A 70 6.49 6.90 -4.03
N PHE A 71 6.80 7.95 -3.28
CA PHE A 71 5.89 9.09 -3.10
C PHE A 71 5.79 9.99 -4.34
N ASP A 72 6.91 10.26 -5.02
CA ASP A 72 6.99 11.29 -6.07
C ASP A 72 6.91 10.75 -7.50
N ILE A 73 7.00 9.42 -7.68
CA ILE A 73 6.82 8.75 -8.98
C ILE A 73 5.60 7.82 -8.93
N ASN A 74 5.64 6.80 -8.08
CA ASN A 74 4.62 5.74 -8.09
C ASN A 74 3.23 6.25 -7.69
N LEU A 75 3.09 6.93 -6.54
CA LEU A 75 1.78 7.39 -6.08
C LEU A 75 1.15 8.43 -7.01
N LYS A 76 1.95 9.31 -7.63
CA LYS A 76 1.47 10.22 -8.69
C LYS A 76 0.96 9.44 -9.91
N GLY A 77 1.64 8.36 -10.29
CA GLY A 77 1.21 7.48 -11.38
C GLY A 77 -0.15 6.82 -11.09
N LEU A 78 -0.37 6.37 -9.85
CA LEU A 78 -1.63 5.76 -9.42
C LEU A 78 -2.79 6.76 -9.34
N ASP A 79 -2.50 8.03 -9.02
CA ASP A 79 -3.48 9.11 -8.97
C ASP A 79 -4.22 9.30 -10.31
N GLY A 80 -3.56 9.04 -11.43
CA GLY A 80 -4.17 9.10 -12.76
C GLY A 80 -5.16 7.96 -13.07
N ILE A 81 -5.22 6.90 -12.25
CA ILE A 81 -6.04 5.71 -12.49
C ILE A 81 -7.26 5.71 -11.58
N GLN A 82 -7.08 5.43 -10.29
CA GLN A 82 -8.17 5.39 -9.31
C GLN A 82 -7.78 6.10 -8.00
N GLY A 83 -6.51 6.53 -7.88
CA GLY A 83 -6.00 7.20 -6.70
C GLY A 83 -4.85 6.43 -6.03
N PRO A 84 -4.10 7.08 -5.13
CA PRO A 84 -3.03 6.44 -4.36
C PRO A 84 -3.58 5.39 -3.38
N VAL A 85 -2.72 4.46 -2.95
CA VAL A 85 -3.06 3.59 -1.81
C VAL A 85 -2.99 4.35 -0.49
N TYR A 86 -3.75 3.91 0.52
CA TYR A 86 -3.63 4.42 1.88
C TYR A 86 -2.35 3.89 2.55
N VAL A 87 -1.56 4.79 3.14
CA VAL A 87 -0.21 4.50 3.68
C VAL A 87 -0.08 4.77 5.19
N GLY A 88 -1.21 4.83 5.91
CA GLY A 88 -1.22 4.85 7.37
C GLY A 88 -1.29 6.24 8.05
N THR A 89 -0.83 7.32 7.42
CA THR A 89 -0.86 8.66 8.05
C THR A 89 -1.04 9.78 7.02
N GLY A 90 -1.42 10.97 7.49
CA GLY A 90 -1.61 12.17 6.66
C GLY A 90 -2.72 11.98 5.62
N CYS A 91 -3.83 11.39 6.03
CA CYS A 91 -4.90 11.01 5.11
C CYS A 91 -6.27 11.46 5.64
N CYS A 92 -7.00 12.21 4.81
CA CYS A 92 -8.32 12.74 5.15
C CYS A 92 -9.41 11.88 4.51
N PHE A 93 -10.15 11.13 5.32
CA PHE A 93 -11.17 10.18 4.91
C PHE A 93 -12.58 10.78 4.90
N ASN A 94 -13.39 10.34 3.96
CA ASN A 94 -14.84 10.44 4.00
C ASN A 94 -15.40 9.38 4.95
N ARG A 95 -16.15 9.82 5.97
CA ARG A 95 -16.74 8.95 6.99
C ARG A 95 -17.68 7.90 6.41
N GLN A 96 -18.50 8.26 5.42
CA GLN A 96 -19.44 7.33 4.78
C GLN A 96 -18.72 6.17 4.08
N ALA A 97 -17.57 6.47 3.48
CA ALA A 97 -16.73 5.46 2.85
C ALA A 97 -16.13 4.49 3.89
N LEU A 98 -15.73 4.99 5.08
CA LEU A 98 -15.26 4.16 6.20
C LEU A 98 -16.38 3.29 6.81
N TYR A 99 -17.63 3.76 6.83
CA TYR A 99 -18.81 2.94 7.17
C TYR A 99 -19.16 1.90 6.10
N GLY A 100 -18.47 1.93 4.98
CA GLY A 100 -18.61 0.98 3.89
C GLY A 100 -19.87 1.15 3.07
N TYR A 101 -20.42 2.37 3.02
CA TYR A 101 -21.38 2.73 1.99
C TYR A 101 -20.70 2.77 0.61
N ASP A 102 -21.49 2.57 -0.43
CA ASP A 102 -21.02 2.65 -1.81
C ASP A 102 -21.00 4.12 -2.28
N PRO A 103 -20.11 4.51 -3.19
CA PRO A 103 -20.06 5.86 -3.71
C PRO A 103 -21.29 6.17 -4.57
N VAL A 104 -21.73 7.43 -4.55
CA VAL A 104 -22.78 7.93 -5.43
C VAL A 104 -22.19 8.13 -6.84
N LEU A 105 -22.42 7.16 -7.72
CA LEU A 105 -21.92 7.16 -9.08
C LEU A 105 -22.97 7.66 -10.08
N THR A 106 -22.53 8.42 -11.08
CA THR A 106 -23.34 8.85 -12.23
C THR A 106 -23.37 7.77 -13.32
N GLU A 107 -24.27 7.91 -14.29
CA GLU A 107 -24.34 6.96 -15.43
C GLU A 107 -23.03 6.89 -16.23
N ALA A 108 -22.31 8.02 -16.35
CA ALA A 108 -21.01 8.08 -17.02
C ALA A 108 -19.93 7.26 -16.28
N ASP A 109 -19.99 7.17 -14.95
CA ASP A 109 -19.03 6.37 -14.17
C ASP A 109 -19.32 4.86 -14.25
N LEU A 110 -20.53 4.50 -14.67
CA LEU A 110 -20.95 3.12 -14.86
C LEU A 110 -20.55 2.57 -16.23
N GLU A 111 -20.07 3.42 -17.14
CA GLU A 111 -19.57 2.98 -18.43
C GLU A 111 -18.26 2.20 -18.24
N PRO A 112 -18.17 0.96 -18.76
CA PRO A 112 -16.94 0.19 -18.65
C PRO A 112 -15.83 0.87 -19.44
N ASN A 113 -14.73 1.22 -18.75
CA ASN A 113 -13.53 1.79 -19.37
C ASN A 113 -13.12 1.02 -20.64
N ILE A 114 -13.13 1.73 -21.76
CA ILE A 114 -12.97 1.24 -23.13
C ILE A 114 -11.48 0.95 -23.42
N ILE A 115 -10.83 0.11 -22.62
CA ILE A 115 -9.43 -0.33 -22.90
C ILE A 115 -9.40 -1.77 -23.45
N VAL A 116 -10.46 -2.56 -23.25
CA VAL A 116 -10.47 -3.99 -23.67
C VAL A 116 -11.13 -4.21 -25.04
N LYS A 117 -11.70 -3.19 -25.70
CA LYS A 117 -12.32 -3.37 -27.03
C LYS A 117 -11.34 -3.46 -28.21
N SER A 118 -10.04 -3.22 -28.01
CA SER A 118 -9.08 -3.14 -29.12
C SER A 118 -8.28 -4.43 -29.38
N CYS A 119 -8.33 -5.46 -28.53
CA CYS A 119 -7.49 -6.66 -28.71
C CYS A 119 -8.24 -7.96 -29.04
N CYS A 120 -9.57 -7.97 -29.03
CA CYS A 120 -10.36 -9.12 -29.47
C CYS A 120 -11.56 -8.65 -30.30
N GLY A 121 -11.58 -9.03 -31.58
CA GLY A 121 -12.51 -8.53 -32.60
C GLY A 121 -13.99 -8.51 -32.19
N SER A 122 -14.66 -7.47 -32.66
CA SER A 122 -16.10 -7.21 -32.52
C SER A 122 -16.96 -8.39 -33.00
N ARG A 123 -17.42 -9.25 -32.10
CA ARG A 123 -18.59 -10.10 -32.38
C ARG A 123 -19.86 -9.25 -32.24
N LYS A 124 -20.40 -8.82 -33.39
CA LYS A 124 -21.79 -8.33 -33.49
C LYS A 124 -22.73 -9.42 -32.96
N LYS A 125 -23.31 -9.23 -31.77
CA LYS A 125 -24.47 -10.02 -31.33
C LYS A 125 -25.74 -9.25 -31.70
N GLY A 126 -26.58 -9.92 -32.48
CA GLY A 126 -27.82 -9.39 -33.04
C GLY A 126 -28.81 -8.91 -31.99
N LYS A 127 -29.59 -7.90 -32.40
CA LYS A 127 -30.79 -7.42 -31.69
C LYS A 127 -31.82 -8.56 -31.64
N SER A 128 -32.23 -8.95 -30.44
CA SER A 128 -33.53 -9.57 -30.19
C SER A 128 -34.06 -9.09 -28.84
N GLY A 129 -35.33 -8.70 -28.82
CA GLY A 129 -35.96 -7.89 -27.80
C GLY A 129 -36.31 -8.65 -26.51
N ASN A 130 -35.99 -8.04 -25.37
CA ASN A 130 -36.90 -7.76 -24.25
C ASN A 130 -36.13 -7.06 -23.11
N LYS A 131 -35.60 -5.86 -23.38
CA LYS A 131 -34.77 -5.12 -22.39
C LYS A 131 -35.58 -4.34 -21.35
N LYS A 132 -36.88 -4.09 -21.54
CA LYS A 132 -37.64 -3.22 -20.63
C LYS A 132 -38.12 -3.89 -19.33
N TYR A 133 -38.23 -5.21 -19.25
CA TYR A 133 -38.78 -5.89 -18.07
C TYR A 133 -37.72 -6.42 -17.08
N ILE A 134 -36.48 -6.61 -17.53
CA ILE A 134 -35.38 -7.11 -16.68
C ILE A 134 -34.60 -5.97 -15.99
N ASP A 135 -34.60 -4.76 -16.56
CA ASP A 135 -33.87 -3.62 -15.97
C ASP A 135 -34.51 -3.08 -14.68
N LYS A 136 -35.85 -3.15 -14.52
CA LYS A 136 -36.50 -2.74 -13.26
C LYS A 136 -36.14 -3.66 -12.08
N LYS A 137 -35.96 -4.96 -12.30
CA LYS A 137 -35.55 -5.90 -11.23
C LYS A 137 -34.07 -5.76 -10.84
N ARG A 138 -33.22 -5.24 -11.73
CA ARG A 138 -31.80 -4.95 -11.44
C ARG A 138 -31.59 -3.57 -10.82
N ALA A 139 -32.43 -2.60 -11.17
CA ALA A 139 -32.51 -1.31 -10.49
C ALA A 139 -33.11 -1.44 -9.08
N ALA A 140 -34.13 -2.29 -8.88
CA ALA A 140 -34.69 -2.58 -7.56
C ALA A 140 -33.72 -3.27 -6.59
N LYS A 141 -32.68 -3.95 -7.11
CA LYS A 141 -31.58 -4.50 -6.31
C LYS A 141 -30.46 -3.50 -6.01
N ARG A 142 -30.48 -2.32 -6.65
CA ARG A 142 -29.52 -1.22 -6.41
C ARG A 142 -29.93 -0.31 -5.25
N THR A 143 -31.13 -0.48 -4.69
CA THR A 143 -31.67 0.31 -3.57
C THR A 143 -31.59 -0.38 -2.20
N GLU A 144 -30.99 -1.57 -2.09
CA GLU A 144 -30.84 -2.26 -0.78
C GLU A 144 -29.78 -1.65 0.15
N SER A 145 -29.12 -0.55 -0.26
CA SER A 145 -28.15 0.19 0.55
C SER A 145 -28.43 1.69 0.68
N THR A 146 -29.62 2.17 0.31
CA THR A 146 -29.98 3.60 0.42
C THR A 146 -31.22 3.77 1.29
N ILE A 147 -31.03 4.48 2.41
CA ILE A 147 -31.96 5.29 3.21
C ILE A 147 -33.45 4.91 3.09
N PRO A 148 -34.13 4.42 4.15
CA PRO A 148 -35.59 4.46 4.16
C PRO A 148 -36.03 5.92 4.19
N ILE A 149 -36.53 6.42 3.06
CA ILE A 149 -37.17 7.73 2.97
C ILE A 149 -38.48 7.62 3.75
N PHE A 150 -38.53 8.20 4.95
CA PHE A 150 -39.79 8.51 5.62
C PHE A 150 -40.44 9.68 4.87
N ASN A 151 -41.39 9.40 3.98
CA ASN A 151 -42.41 10.39 3.64
C ASN A 151 -43.56 10.23 4.62
N MET A 152 -43.81 11.28 5.40
CA MET A 152 -44.88 11.38 6.37
C MET A 152 -46.09 12.00 5.67
N GLU A 153 -46.77 11.24 4.82
CA GLU A 153 -48.09 11.58 4.25
C GLU A 153 -48.54 10.35 3.45
N ASP A 154 -49.35 9.51 4.08
CA ASP A 154 -50.39 8.62 3.52
C ASP A 154 -50.67 7.51 4.54
N ILE A 155 -51.60 7.78 5.46
CA ILE A 155 -52.24 6.76 6.30
C ILE A 155 -53.55 6.38 5.60
N GLU A 156 -53.59 5.21 4.96
CA GLU A 156 -54.86 4.49 4.78
C GLU A 156 -54.68 3.03 5.19
N GLU A 157 -55.61 2.57 6.03
CA GLU A 157 -55.57 1.34 6.81
C GLU A 157 -55.83 0.08 5.99
N GLY A 158 -55.13 -1.00 6.37
CA GLY A 158 -55.74 -2.34 6.45
C GLY A 158 -55.01 -3.45 5.70
N VAL A 159 -54.38 -4.35 6.48
CA VAL A 159 -53.88 -5.70 6.11
C VAL A 159 -52.42 -5.82 5.61
N GLU A 160 -51.63 -4.73 5.56
CA GLU A 160 -50.18 -4.80 5.23
C GLU A 160 -49.20 -4.71 6.42
N GLY A 161 -49.70 -4.52 7.65
CA GLY A 161 -48.84 -4.22 8.82
C GLY A 161 -47.87 -5.32 9.26
N TYR A 162 -48.20 -6.61 9.07
CA TYR A 162 -47.35 -7.71 9.53
C TYR A 162 -46.10 -7.96 8.66
N GLU A 163 -46.21 -7.77 7.34
CA GLU A 163 -45.05 -7.90 6.46
C GLU A 163 -44.15 -6.67 6.52
N GLU A 164 -44.72 -5.47 6.64
CA GLU A 164 -43.98 -4.24 6.86
C GLU A 164 -43.22 -4.26 8.19
N GLU A 165 -43.87 -4.63 9.29
CA GLU A 165 -43.24 -4.74 10.61
C GLU A 165 -42.12 -5.78 10.62
N ARG A 166 -42.32 -6.93 9.97
CA ARG A 166 -41.27 -7.94 9.77
C ARG A 166 -40.11 -7.41 8.92
N SER A 167 -40.39 -6.60 7.89
CA SER A 167 -39.36 -5.99 7.04
C SER A 167 -38.54 -4.92 7.78
N LEU A 168 -39.20 -4.10 8.60
CA LEU A 168 -38.60 -3.07 9.45
C LEU A 168 -37.72 -3.71 10.54
N LEU A 169 -38.23 -4.74 11.22
CA LEU A 169 -37.48 -5.53 12.19
C LEU A 169 -36.26 -6.22 11.56
N MET A 170 -36.40 -6.75 10.34
CA MET A 170 -35.28 -7.36 9.60
C MET A 170 -34.26 -6.32 9.12
N SER A 171 -34.71 -5.11 8.78
CA SER A 171 -33.84 -3.96 8.45
C SER A 171 -33.06 -3.49 9.67
N GLN A 172 -33.72 -3.32 10.82
CA GLN A 172 -33.08 -2.91 12.07
C GLN A 172 -32.07 -3.95 12.56
N LYS A 173 -32.42 -5.24 12.56
CA LYS A 173 -31.47 -6.32 12.89
C LYS A 173 -30.24 -6.34 11.96
N ARG A 174 -30.40 -5.97 10.69
CA ARG A 174 -29.29 -5.87 9.73
C ARG A 174 -28.38 -4.69 10.08
N LEU A 175 -28.95 -3.54 10.45
CA LEU A 175 -28.20 -2.36 10.90
C LEU A 175 -27.47 -2.62 12.21
N GLU A 176 -28.11 -3.28 13.18
CA GLU A 176 -27.48 -3.67 14.44
C GLU A 176 -26.34 -4.66 14.24
N LYS A 177 -26.53 -5.65 13.34
CA LYS A 177 -25.46 -6.57 12.96
C LYS A 177 -24.30 -5.84 12.28
N ARG A 178 -24.59 -4.81 11.48
CA ARG A 178 -23.56 -4.08 10.75
C ARG A 178 -22.80 -3.12 11.67
N PHE A 179 -23.51 -2.21 12.34
CA PHE A 179 -22.96 -1.07 13.06
C PHE A 179 -22.85 -1.27 14.58
N GLY A 180 -23.55 -2.25 15.15
CA GLY A 180 -23.63 -2.49 16.59
C GLY A 180 -24.97 -2.04 17.20
N GLN A 181 -25.11 -2.23 18.51
CA GLN A 181 -26.41 -2.12 19.20
C GLN A 181 -26.84 -0.69 19.55
N SER A 182 -25.96 0.32 19.43
CA SER A 182 -26.32 1.70 19.79
C SER A 182 -27.23 2.33 18.72
N PRO A 183 -28.49 2.67 19.04
CA PRO A 183 -29.39 3.32 18.10
C PRO A 183 -28.95 4.75 17.79
N VAL A 184 -28.31 5.43 18.75
CA VAL A 184 -27.75 6.77 18.56
C VAL A 184 -26.63 6.75 17.54
N PHE A 185 -25.73 5.75 17.64
CA PHE A 185 -24.68 5.59 16.65
C PHE A 185 -25.23 5.24 15.27
N ILE A 186 -26.18 4.31 15.18
CA ILE A 186 -26.84 3.96 13.91
C ILE A 186 -27.50 5.19 13.28
N ALA A 187 -28.23 5.99 14.05
CA ALA A 187 -28.85 7.23 13.56
C ALA A 187 -27.80 8.21 13.03
N ALA A 188 -26.68 8.36 13.74
CA ALA A 188 -25.58 9.23 13.32
C ALA A 188 -24.95 8.81 11.99
N THR A 189 -24.93 7.52 11.63
CA THR A 189 -24.35 7.08 10.35
C THR A 189 -25.18 7.50 9.14
N PHE A 190 -26.48 7.76 9.31
CA PHE A 190 -27.35 8.25 8.22
C PHE A 190 -27.22 9.75 7.96
N MET A 191 -26.57 10.51 8.85
CA MET A 191 -26.37 11.95 8.69
C MET A 191 -25.14 12.21 7.81
N GLU A 192 -25.33 12.34 6.49
CA GLU A 192 -24.22 12.53 5.53
C GLU A 192 -23.38 13.78 5.80
N GLN A 193 -24.02 14.91 6.13
CA GLN A 193 -23.35 16.17 6.45
C GLN A 193 -22.76 16.19 7.88
N GLY A 194 -23.02 15.13 8.66
CA GLY A 194 -22.59 15.04 10.03
C GLY A 194 -23.36 15.94 10.99
N GLY A 195 -22.73 16.20 12.14
CA GLY A 195 -23.32 16.97 13.23
C GLY A 195 -24.23 16.15 14.14
N ILE A 196 -24.71 16.83 15.19
CA ILE A 196 -25.57 16.26 16.22
C ILE A 196 -26.83 17.13 16.32
N PRO A 197 -28.03 16.55 16.49
CA PRO A 197 -29.24 17.33 16.71
C PRO A 197 -29.09 18.29 17.90
N PRO A 198 -29.46 19.58 17.76
CA PRO A 198 -29.24 20.59 18.80
C PRO A 198 -29.97 20.33 20.13
N SER A 199 -30.99 19.46 20.11
CA SER A 199 -31.75 19.04 21.29
C SER A 199 -31.11 17.90 22.10
N THR A 200 -29.90 17.45 21.74
CA THR A 200 -29.29 16.25 22.35
C THR A 200 -28.62 16.57 23.68
N ASN A 201 -28.98 15.84 24.75
CA ASN A 201 -28.40 16.02 26.09
C ASN A 201 -26.93 15.54 26.15
N PRO A 202 -25.96 16.39 26.55
CA PRO A 202 -24.55 16.02 26.67
C PRO A 202 -24.27 14.83 27.59
N ALA A 203 -25.04 14.68 28.68
CA ALA A 203 -24.87 13.55 29.60
C ALA A 203 -25.26 12.21 28.94
N THR A 204 -26.30 12.23 28.11
CA THR A 204 -26.71 11.06 27.33
C THR A 204 -25.68 10.72 26.26
N LEU A 205 -25.11 11.73 25.58
CA LEU A 205 -24.03 11.53 24.62
C LEU A 205 -22.80 10.89 25.25
N LEU A 206 -22.43 11.30 26.48
CA LEU A 206 -21.30 10.72 27.18
C LEU A 206 -21.55 9.25 27.56
N LYS A 207 -22.77 8.92 28.01
CA LYS A 207 -23.16 7.54 28.29
C LYS A 207 -23.10 6.66 27.05
N GLU A 208 -23.63 7.15 25.92
CA GLU A 208 -23.56 6.44 24.63
C GLU A 208 -22.12 6.33 24.12
N ALA A 209 -21.31 7.38 24.27
CA ALA A 209 -19.89 7.38 23.93
C ALA A 209 -19.13 6.28 24.68
N ILE A 210 -19.40 6.09 25.98
CA ILE A 210 -18.84 5.01 26.80
C ILE A 210 -19.33 3.63 26.31
N HIS A 211 -20.61 3.52 25.94
CA HIS A 211 -21.16 2.27 25.44
C HIS A 211 -20.50 1.83 24.11
N VAL A 212 -20.35 2.74 23.14
CA VAL A 212 -19.79 2.40 21.81
C VAL A 212 -18.29 2.09 21.81
N ILE A 213 -17.57 2.41 22.89
CA ILE A 213 -16.16 2.04 23.09
C ILE A 213 -15.96 0.81 23.99
N SER A 214 -17.05 0.19 24.45
CA SER A 214 -16.96 -1.02 25.26
C SER A 214 -16.28 -2.17 24.50
N CYS A 215 -15.58 -3.05 25.23
CA CYS A 215 -14.80 -4.13 24.65
C CYS A 215 -15.64 -5.12 23.82
N GLY A 216 -16.87 -5.40 24.26
CA GLY A 216 -17.79 -6.31 23.56
C GLY A 216 -18.60 -5.65 22.44
N TYR A 217 -18.40 -4.35 22.15
CA TYR A 217 -19.23 -3.67 21.15
C TYR A 217 -19.06 -4.23 19.74
N GLU A 218 -17.85 -4.72 19.42
CA GLU A 218 -17.53 -5.26 18.11
C GLU A 218 -17.95 -6.74 17.96
N ASP A 219 -18.35 -7.39 19.05
CA ASP A 219 -18.74 -8.80 19.04
C ASP A 219 -19.95 -9.02 18.15
N LYS A 220 -19.82 -10.00 17.24
CA LYS A 220 -20.85 -10.35 16.25
C LYS A 220 -21.24 -9.23 15.28
N THR A 221 -20.51 -8.10 15.30
CA THR A 221 -20.70 -7.02 14.32
C THR A 221 -19.83 -7.22 13.07
N GLU A 222 -20.01 -6.34 12.09
CA GLU A 222 -19.20 -6.28 10.87
C GLU A 222 -17.97 -5.34 10.99
N TRP A 223 -17.77 -4.69 12.15
CA TRP A 223 -16.57 -3.90 12.44
C TRP A 223 -15.31 -4.73 12.26
N GLY A 224 -14.32 -4.15 11.58
CA GLY A 224 -13.06 -4.83 11.28
C GLY A 224 -13.13 -5.83 10.12
N LYS A 225 -14.32 -6.35 9.80
CA LYS A 225 -14.49 -7.36 8.74
C LYS A 225 -14.83 -6.72 7.40
N GLU A 226 -15.75 -5.75 7.44
CA GLU A 226 -16.33 -5.10 6.27
C GLU A 226 -16.42 -3.56 6.43
N ILE A 227 -16.45 -3.06 7.66
CA ILE A 227 -16.56 -1.63 7.98
C ILE A 227 -15.43 -1.18 8.91
N GLY A 228 -15.05 0.09 8.82
CA GLY A 228 -13.91 0.66 9.53
C GLY A 228 -12.57 0.23 8.93
N TRP A 229 -11.53 0.24 9.77
CA TRP A 229 -10.23 -0.35 9.45
C TRP A 229 -10.35 -1.86 9.33
N ILE A 230 -9.79 -2.46 8.28
CA ILE A 230 -9.96 -3.90 8.03
C ILE A 230 -8.92 -4.70 8.83
N TYR A 231 -9.39 -5.60 9.68
CA TYR A 231 -8.56 -6.44 10.54
C TYR A 231 -8.00 -7.65 9.79
N GLY A 232 -6.92 -8.23 10.32
CA GLY A 232 -6.37 -9.51 9.87
C GLY A 232 -5.10 -9.42 9.04
N SER A 233 -4.50 -8.22 8.93
CA SER A 233 -3.14 -8.04 8.40
C SER A 233 -2.41 -6.98 9.24
N VAL A 234 -1.09 -7.13 9.37
CA VAL A 234 -0.20 -6.09 9.94
C VAL A 234 -0.15 -4.80 9.09
N THR A 235 -0.57 -4.87 7.82
CA THR A 235 -0.70 -3.72 6.92
C THR A 235 -2.19 -3.45 6.63
N GLU A 236 -2.94 -3.09 7.66
CA GLU A 236 -4.37 -2.79 7.54
C GLU A 236 -4.65 -1.54 6.70
N ASP A 237 -3.66 -0.67 6.56
CA ASP A 237 -3.70 0.55 5.77
C ASP A 237 -3.99 0.26 4.28
N ILE A 238 -3.10 -0.49 3.63
CA ILE A 238 -3.25 -0.87 2.22
C ILE A 238 -4.52 -1.69 2.02
N LEU A 239 -4.82 -2.60 2.95
CA LEU A 239 -6.01 -3.46 2.89
C LEU A 239 -7.31 -2.66 2.96
N THR A 240 -7.36 -1.63 3.83
CA THR A 240 -8.53 -0.76 3.95
C THR A 240 -8.72 0.06 2.67
N GLY A 241 -7.65 0.68 2.16
CA GLY A 241 -7.70 1.42 0.89
C GLY A 241 -8.18 0.54 -0.27
N PHE A 242 -7.62 -0.66 -0.39
CA PHE A 242 -8.01 -1.65 -1.41
C PHE A 242 -9.50 -2.01 -1.32
N LYS A 243 -10.03 -2.24 -0.11
CA LYS A 243 -11.44 -2.58 0.10
C LYS A 243 -12.36 -1.43 -0.33
N MET A 244 -11.98 -0.18 -0.08
CA MET A 244 -12.72 1.00 -0.52
C MET A 244 -12.67 1.17 -2.05
N HIS A 245 -11.49 1.04 -2.66
CA HIS A 245 -11.34 1.09 -4.13
C HIS A 245 -12.11 -0.05 -4.82
N ALA A 246 -12.17 -1.24 -4.21
CA ALA A 246 -12.94 -2.36 -4.74
C ALA A 246 -14.47 -2.10 -4.77
N ARG A 247 -14.99 -1.25 -3.88
CA ARG A 247 -16.40 -0.77 -3.91
C ARG A 247 -16.64 0.29 -4.99
N GLY A 248 -15.57 0.88 -5.54
CA GLY A 248 -15.61 1.88 -6.60
C GLY A 248 -15.34 3.30 -6.15
N TRP A 249 -14.91 3.50 -4.90
CA TRP A 249 -14.42 4.80 -4.46
C TRP A 249 -13.12 5.15 -5.18
N ILE A 250 -12.87 6.45 -5.35
CA ILE A 250 -11.57 6.99 -5.80
C ILE A 250 -10.86 7.65 -4.63
N SER A 251 -9.54 7.71 -4.67
CA SER A 251 -8.75 8.54 -3.76
C SER A 251 -7.95 9.57 -4.55
N ILE A 252 -7.42 10.57 -3.85
CA ILE A 252 -6.70 11.69 -4.46
C ILE A 252 -5.35 11.86 -3.78
N TYR A 253 -4.30 12.06 -4.57
CA TYR A 253 -2.97 12.36 -4.08
C TYR A 253 -2.67 13.87 -4.10
N CYS A 254 -2.64 14.50 -2.92
CA CYS A 254 -2.42 15.94 -2.80
C CYS A 254 -0.98 16.25 -2.40
N MET A 255 -0.25 16.97 -3.26
CA MET A 255 1.14 17.38 -3.03
C MET A 255 1.29 18.91 -3.01
N PRO A 256 1.05 19.55 -1.86
CA PRO A 256 1.30 20.98 -1.73
C PRO A 256 2.79 21.34 -1.83
N PRO A 257 3.14 22.56 -2.28
CA PRO A 257 4.54 23.00 -2.38
C PRO A 257 5.29 22.94 -1.04
N ARG A 258 4.59 23.24 0.06
CA ARG A 258 5.08 23.00 1.42
C ARG A 258 4.51 21.66 1.89
N PRO A 259 5.34 20.67 2.32
CA PRO A 259 4.85 19.41 2.84
C PRO A 259 3.77 19.63 3.91
N ALA A 260 2.61 18.99 3.72
CA ALA A 260 1.49 19.13 4.64
C ALA A 260 1.80 18.53 6.02
N PHE A 261 2.38 17.34 5.99
CA PHE A 261 2.76 16.57 7.16
C PHE A 261 4.25 16.26 7.10
N LYS A 262 4.88 16.30 8.27
CA LYS A 262 6.26 15.86 8.48
C LYS A 262 6.32 14.93 9.68
N GLY A 263 7.24 13.98 9.68
CA GLY A 263 7.46 13.10 10.83
C GLY A 263 8.91 12.69 11.02
N SER A 264 9.16 11.86 12.03
CA SER A 264 10.51 11.39 12.37
C SER A 264 10.84 10.07 11.65
N ALA A 265 11.99 10.00 10.98
CA ALA A 265 12.44 8.79 10.29
C ALA A 265 13.18 7.81 11.22
N PRO A 266 13.20 6.49 10.92
CA PRO A 266 14.09 5.56 11.59
C PRO A 266 15.56 5.96 11.43
N ILE A 267 16.32 5.92 12.51
CA ILE A 267 17.70 6.43 12.54
C ILE A 267 18.71 5.39 12.02
N ASN A 268 18.59 4.12 12.40
CA ASN A 268 19.57 3.10 12.03
C ASN A 268 19.00 2.07 11.03
N LEU A 269 19.91 1.36 10.35
CA LEU A 269 19.57 0.34 9.34
C LEU A 269 18.68 -0.78 9.91
N SER A 270 18.92 -1.20 11.16
CA SER A 270 18.24 -2.34 11.75
C SER A 270 16.77 -2.02 12.04
N ASP A 271 16.47 -0.82 12.54
CA ASP A 271 15.10 -0.36 12.73
C ASP A 271 14.39 -0.19 11.38
N ARG A 272 15.10 0.33 10.38
CA ARG A 272 14.57 0.44 9.01
C ARG A 272 14.27 -0.93 8.39
N LEU A 273 15.13 -1.93 8.56
CA LEU A 273 14.90 -3.29 8.08
C LEU A 273 13.74 -3.99 8.80
N ASN A 274 13.60 -3.78 10.10
CA ASN A 274 12.44 -4.28 10.85
C ASN A 274 11.14 -3.63 10.38
N GLN A 275 11.16 -2.33 10.04
CA GLN A 275 10.00 -1.66 9.44
C GLN A 275 9.63 -2.28 8.09
N VAL A 276 10.61 -2.48 7.20
CA VAL A 276 10.37 -3.12 5.89
C VAL A 276 9.92 -4.58 6.04
N LEU A 277 10.44 -5.30 7.04
CA LEU A 277 9.99 -6.65 7.37
C LEU A 277 8.49 -6.66 7.73
N ARG A 278 8.02 -5.71 8.55
CA ARG A 278 6.58 -5.60 8.89
C ARG A 278 5.72 -5.35 7.66
N TRP A 279 6.15 -4.48 6.76
CA TRP A 279 5.43 -4.20 5.50
C TRP A 279 5.38 -5.43 4.59
N ALA A 280 6.50 -6.13 4.45
CA ALA A 280 6.57 -7.33 3.64
C ALA A 280 5.73 -8.47 4.23
N LEU A 281 5.73 -8.64 5.55
CA LEU A 281 4.92 -9.64 6.25
C LEU A 281 3.43 -9.35 6.05
N GLY A 282 2.99 -8.11 6.29
CA GLY A 282 1.60 -7.73 6.06
C GLY A 282 1.15 -7.94 4.60
N SER A 283 2.03 -7.65 3.64
CA SER A 283 1.76 -7.91 2.22
C SER A 283 1.57 -9.41 1.93
N ILE A 284 2.41 -10.28 2.50
CA ILE A 284 2.25 -11.74 2.37
C ILE A 284 0.99 -12.25 3.08
N GLU A 285 0.63 -11.69 4.24
CA GLU A 285 -0.63 -12.00 4.90
C GLU A 285 -1.83 -11.65 4.01
N ILE A 286 -1.84 -10.47 3.38
CA ILE A 286 -2.89 -10.07 2.44
C ILE A 286 -2.92 -11.03 1.25
N LEU A 287 -1.76 -11.37 0.69
CA LEU A 287 -1.63 -12.30 -0.45
C LEU A 287 -2.25 -13.67 -0.14
N LEU A 288 -2.04 -14.19 1.07
CA LEU A 288 -2.53 -15.50 1.51
C LEU A 288 -3.94 -15.43 2.13
N SER A 289 -4.49 -14.23 2.32
CA SER A 289 -5.83 -14.03 2.88
C SER A 289 -6.96 -14.14 1.85
N ARG A 290 -8.20 -14.15 2.33
CA ARG A 290 -9.41 -14.02 1.48
C ARG A 290 -9.46 -12.71 0.69
N HIS A 291 -8.68 -11.70 1.08
CA HIS A 291 -8.70 -10.35 0.50
C HIS A 291 -7.62 -10.13 -0.57
N CYS A 292 -6.97 -11.18 -1.08
CA CYS A 292 -5.97 -11.04 -2.12
C CYS A 292 -6.53 -10.42 -3.43
N PRO A 293 -5.89 -9.37 -3.99
CA PRO A 293 -6.33 -8.72 -5.23
C PRO A 293 -6.46 -9.63 -6.45
N ILE A 294 -5.80 -10.81 -6.44
CA ILE A 294 -5.81 -11.78 -7.53
C ILE A 294 -7.17 -12.47 -7.68
N TRP A 295 -7.92 -12.69 -6.60
CA TRP A 295 -9.24 -13.36 -6.63
C TRP A 295 -10.36 -12.56 -5.95
N TYR A 296 -10.03 -11.60 -5.09
CA TYR A 296 -11.02 -10.81 -4.37
C TYR A 296 -11.58 -9.65 -5.22
N GLY A 297 -12.86 -9.33 -5.04
CA GLY A 297 -13.44 -8.08 -5.56
C GLY A 297 -13.66 -8.02 -7.08
N TYR A 298 -13.74 -9.15 -7.79
CA TYR A 298 -14.05 -9.17 -9.24
C TYR A 298 -15.48 -8.75 -9.57
N LYS A 299 -16.39 -8.84 -8.60
CA LYS A 299 -17.75 -8.28 -8.71
C LYS A 299 -17.80 -6.79 -8.37
N GLY A 300 -16.69 -6.22 -7.92
CA GLY A 300 -16.56 -4.82 -7.56
C GLY A 300 -16.31 -3.91 -8.75
N ARG A 301 -15.88 -2.68 -8.46
CA ARG A 301 -15.66 -1.60 -9.43
C ARG A 301 -14.19 -1.16 -9.53
N LEU A 302 -13.27 -2.04 -9.12
CA LEU A 302 -11.83 -1.79 -9.22
C LEU A 302 -11.38 -1.76 -10.68
N ARG A 303 -10.70 -0.70 -11.11
CA ARG A 303 -10.14 -0.60 -12.47
C ARG A 303 -9.07 -1.69 -12.69
N LEU A 304 -8.91 -2.17 -13.92
CA LEU A 304 -7.97 -3.26 -14.21
C LEU A 304 -6.52 -2.86 -13.91
N LEU A 305 -6.10 -1.67 -14.33
CA LEU A 305 -4.74 -1.19 -14.09
C LEU A 305 -4.48 -0.93 -12.60
N GLU A 306 -5.50 -0.45 -11.87
CA GLU A 306 -5.46 -0.31 -10.41
C GLU A 306 -5.33 -1.69 -9.73
N ARG A 307 -6.04 -2.71 -10.21
CA ARG A 307 -5.89 -4.08 -9.73
C ARG A 307 -4.47 -4.59 -9.94
N LEU A 308 -3.88 -4.34 -11.11
CA LEU A 308 -2.50 -4.71 -11.39
C LEU A 308 -1.52 -4.00 -10.44
N ALA A 309 -1.76 -2.71 -10.14
CA ALA A 309 -0.98 -1.98 -9.15
C ALA A 309 -1.08 -2.61 -7.75
N TYR A 310 -2.29 -2.92 -7.28
CA TYR A 310 -2.47 -3.64 -6.02
C TYR A 310 -1.81 -5.02 -6.02
N ILE A 311 -1.92 -5.79 -7.11
CA ILE A 311 -1.21 -7.08 -7.22
C ILE A 311 0.29 -6.85 -7.05
N ASN A 312 0.87 -5.88 -7.76
CA ASN A 312 2.29 -5.55 -7.65
C ASN A 312 2.69 -5.19 -6.20
N THR A 313 1.92 -4.34 -5.53
CA THR A 313 2.14 -3.94 -4.14
C THR A 313 1.97 -5.08 -3.12
N ILE A 314 1.26 -6.15 -3.46
CA ILE A 314 1.07 -7.29 -2.55
C ILE A 314 2.08 -8.42 -2.82
N VAL A 315 2.46 -8.66 -4.08
CA VAL A 315 3.37 -9.76 -4.44
C VAL A 315 4.85 -9.37 -4.42
N TYR A 316 5.19 -8.09 -4.26
CA TYR A 316 6.59 -7.63 -4.32
C TYR A 316 7.56 -8.42 -3.40
N PRO A 317 7.20 -8.90 -2.19
CA PRO A 317 8.17 -9.60 -1.36
C PRO A 317 8.61 -10.93 -1.98
N LEU A 318 7.77 -11.57 -2.81
CA LEU A 318 8.11 -12.83 -3.49
C LEU A 318 9.26 -12.67 -4.49
N THR A 319 9.52 -11.46 -4.97
CA THR A 319 10.68 -11.18 -5.85
C THR A 319 12.02 -11.40 -5.15
N SER A 320 12.05 -11.48 -3.82
CA SER A 320 13.24 -11.79 -3.02
C SER A 320 13.86 -13.16 -3.34
N ILE A 321 13.03 -14.18 -3.63
CA ILE A 321 13.49 -15.54 -3.91
C ILE A 321 14.33 -15.58 -5.20
N PRO A 322 13.82 -15.16 -6.37
CA PRO A 322 14.62 -15.13 -7.59
C PRO A 322 15.76 -14.11 -7.50
N LEU A 323 15.58 -12.99 -6.78
CA LEU A 323 16.63 -11.99 -6.60
C LEU A 323 17.84 -12.55 -5.82
N LEU A 324 17.61 -13.33 -4.76
CA LEU A 324 18.68 -13.98 -4.00
C LEU A 324 19.48 -14.93 -4.90
N ALA A 325 18.78 -15.77 -5.68
CA ALA A 325 19.42 -16.67 -6.63
C ALA A 325 20.22 -15.89 -7.68
N TYR A 326 19.67 -14.79 -8.20
CA TYR A 326 20.33 -13.91 -9.16
C TYR A 326 21.60 -13.26 -8.59
N CYS A 327 21.58 -12.80 -7.33
CA CYS A 327 22.75 -12.19 -6.68
C CYS A 327 23.86 -13.20 -6.36
N MET A 328 23.53 -14.47 -6.18
CA MET A 328 24.49 -15.57 -5.93
C MET A 328 25.11 -16.13 -7.22
N LEU A 329 24.43 -15.92 -8.34
CA LEU A 329 24.80 -16.49 -9.64
C LEU A 329 26.21 -16.09 -10.12
N PRO A 330 26.64 -14.80 -10.04
CA PRO A 330 27.96 -14.40 -10.51
C PRO A 330 29.09 -15.06 -9.72
N ALA A 331 28.92 -15.18 -8.40
CA ALA A 331 29.88 -15.86 -7.54
C ALA A 331 30.03 -17.34 -7.91
N PHE A 332 28.92 -18.04 -8.16
CA PHE A 332 28.96 -19.42 -8.62
C PHE A 332 29.68 -19.57 -9.96
N CYS A 333 29.46 -18.65 -10.91
CA CYS A 333 30.16 -18.64 -12.20
C CYS A 333 31.68 -18.41 -12.08
N LEU A 334 32.08 -17.57 -11.12
CA LEU A 334 33.48 -17.28 -10.84
C LEU A 334 34.17 -18.48 -10.17
N LEU A 335 33.51 -19.13 -9.21
CA LEU A 335 34.07 -20.26 -8.45
C LEU A 335 34.13 -21.55 -9.27
N THR A 336 33.10 -21.83 -10.08
CA THR A 336 33.03 -23.09 -10.86
C THR A 336 33.69 -22.99 -12.23
N GLY A 337 34.10 -21.79 -12.65
CA GLY A 337 34.62 -21.56 -14.00
C GLY A 337 33.56 -21.62 -15.11
N LYS A 338 32.34 -22.07 -14.85
CA LYS A 338 31.26 -22.15 -15.85
C LYS A 338 30.64 -20.78 -16.10
N PHE A 339 30.61 -20.35 -17.36
CA PHE A 339 29.90 -19.15 -17.77
C PHE A 339 28.48 -19.52 -18.23
N ILE A 340 27.48 -18.77 -17.77
CA ILE A 340 26.07 -19.09 -18.02
C ILE A 340 25.63 -18.69 -19.43
N ILE A 341 26.23 -17.63 -19.96
CA ILE A 341 25.91 -17.13 -21.29
C ILE A 341 26.92 -17.76 -22.27
N PRO A 342 26.49 -18.58 -23.24
CA PRO A 342 27.39 -19.05 -24.29
C PRO A 342 27.92 -17.86 -25.12
N GLU A 343 28.92 -18.07 -25.97
CA GLU A 343 29.39 -17.02 -26.87
C GLU A 343 28.21 -16.37 -27.61
N ILE A 344 28.03 -15.07 -27.38
CA ILE A 344 26.87 -14.34 -27.85
C ILE A 344 27.06 -14.06 -29.33
N SER A 345 26.16 -14.55 -30.17
CA SER A 345 26.17 -14.21 -31.60
C SER A 345 26.01 -12.70 -31.81
N ASN A 346 26.45 -12.17 -32.95
CA ASN A 346 26.27 -10.75 -33.30
C ASN A 346 24.81 -10.29 -33.15
N PHE A 347 23.85 -11.16 -33.48
CA PHE A 347 22.42 -10.88 -33.33
C PHE A 347 21.99 -10.79 -31.87
N ALA A 348 22.41 -11.71 -31.02
CA ALA A 348 22.08 -11.68 -29.60
C ALA A 348 22.74 -10.48 -28.88
N SER A 349 23.96 -10.11 -29.28
CA SER A 349 24.67 -8.93 -28.75
C SER A 349 23.91 -7.64 -29.04
N MET A 350 23.31 -7.49 -30.23
CA MET A 350 22.45 -6.34 -30.56
C MET A 350 21.22 -6.25 -29.66
N TRP A 351 20.55 -7.38 -29.36
CA TRP A 351 19.42 -7.40 -28.44
C TRP A 351 19.81 -7.01 -27.01
N PHE A 352 20.97 -7.47 -26.52
CA PHE A 352 21.49 -7.06 -25.22
C PHE A 352 21.75 -5.54 -25.18
N ILE A 353 22.41 -4.99 -26.19
CA ILE A 353 22.68 -3.54 -26.27
C ILE A 353 21.36 -2.76 -26.32
N LEU A 354 20.40 -3.19 -27.15
CA LEU A 354 19.11 -2.52 -27.28
C LEU A 354 18.31 -2.55 -25.96
N LEU A 355 18.36 -3.66 -25.23
CA LEU A 355 17.74 -3.79 -23.91
C LEU A 355 18.34 -2.78 -22.92
N PHE A 356 19.68 -2.70 -22.82
CA PHE A 356 20.34 -1.75 -21.92
C PHE A 356 20.02 -0.30 -22.31
N VAL A 357 20.10 0.03 -23.60
CA VAL A 357 19.72 1.37 -24.10
C VAL A 357 18.28 1.70 -23.75
N SER A 358 17.35 0.74 -23.91
CA SER A 358 15.94 0.93 -23.54
C SER A 358 15.76 1.17 -22.05
N ILE A 359 16.45 0.41 -21.18
CA ILE A 359 16.39 0.58 -19.72
C ILE A 359 16.90 1.98 -19.33
N PHE A 360 18.07 2.38 -19.84
CA PHE A 360 18.64 3.70 -19.55
C PHE A 360 17.76 4.83 -20.08
N ALA A 361 17.26 4.73 -21.31
CA ALA A 361 16.37 5.73 -21.90
C ALA A 361 15.08 5.88 -21.09
N THR A 362 14.50 4.76 -20.65
CA THR A 362 13.28 4.75 -19.82
C THR A 362 13.54 5.39 -18.46
N GLY A 363 14.62 5.02 -17.78
CA GLY A 363 14.99 5.61 -16.49
C GLY A 363 15.25 7.11 -16.58
N ILE A 364 15.96 7.57 -17.62
CA ILE A 364 16.20 9.01 -17.84
C ILE A 364 14.88 9.75 -18.07
N LEU A 365 13.97 9.19 -18.88
CA LEU A 365 12.66 9.79 -19.12
C LEU A 365 11.85 9.88 -17.82
N GLU A 366 11.87 8.83 -17.01
CA GLU A 366 11.18 8.76 -15.72
C GLU A 366 11.67 9.82 -14.72
N LEU A 367 12.99 9.95 -14.59
CA LEU A 367 13.59 10.96 -13.72
C LEU A 367 13.33 12.38 -14.22
N ARG A 368 13.30 12.58 -15.54
CA ARG A 368 13.08 13.90 -16.15
C ARG A 368 11.70 14.48 -15.82
N TRP A 369 10.63 13.69 -15.89
CA TRP A 369 9.30 14.21 -15.60
C TRP A 369 9.03 14.30 -14.09
N SER A 370 9.60 13.39 -13.30
CA SER A 370 9.35 13.32 -11.86
C SER A 370 10.13 14.37 -11.06
N GLY A 371 11.28 14.81 -11.59
CA GLY A 371 12.20 15.73 -10.90
C GLY A 371 13.01 15.08 -9.79
N VAL A 372 13.00 13.74 -9.72
CA VAL A 372 13.78 12.96 -8.74
C VAL A 372 15.25 12.92 -9.17
N SER A 373 16.17 13.06 -8.21
CA SER A 373 17.59 12.99 -8.49
C SER A 373 18.03 11.56 -8.86
N ILE A 374 19.05 11.43 -9.71
CA ILE A 374 19.63 10.12 -10.04
C ILE A 374 20.21 9.42 -8.81
N GLU A 375 20.71 10.19 -7.85
CA GLU A 375 21.25 9.68 -6.60
C GLU A 375 20.17 9.05 -5.72
N ASP A 376 19.02 9.71 -5.58
CA ASP A 376 17.86 9.18 -4.83
C ASP A 376 17.32 7.91 -5.50
N TRP A 377 17.26 7.90 -6.84
CA TRP A 377 16.83 6.73 -7.60
C TRP A 377 17.78 5.54 -7.40
N TRP A 378 19.08 5.75 -7.59
CA TRP A 378 20.07 4.70 -7.37
C TRP A 378 20.08 4.21 -5.92
N ARG A 379 19.96 5.11 -4.95
CA ARG A 379 19.88 4.76 -3.53
C ARG A 379 18.65 3.90 -3.22
N ASN A 380 17.51 4.20 -3.85
CA ASN A 380 16.30 3.39 -3.74
C ASN A 380 16.52 1.97 -4.30
N GLU A 381 17.15 1.83 -5.46
CA GLU A 381 17.49 0.52 -6.05
C GLU A 381 18.44 -0.29 -5.16
N GLN A 382 19.48 0.35 -4.61
CA GLN A 382 20.37 -0.29 -3.63
C GLN A 382 19.60 -0.80 -2.41
N PHE A 383 18.71 0.04 -1.86
CA PHE A 383 17.90 -0.35 -0.70
C PHE A 383 16.88 -1.45 -1.04
N TRP A 384 16.32 -1.44 -2.25
CA TRP A 384 15.47 -2.53 -2.74
C TRP A 384 16.22 -3.87 -2.80
N VAL A 385 17.46 -3.90 -3.29
CA VAL A 385 18.29 -5.12 -3.28
C VAL A 385 18.63 -5.57 -1.86
N ILE A 386 18.98 -4.64 -0.96
CA ILE A 386 19.24 -4.94 0.45
C ILE A 386 17.99 -5.52 1.12
N GLY A 387 16.83 -4.87 0.98
CA GLY A 387 15.55 -5.35 1.53
C GLY A 387 15.12 -6.69 0.93
N GLY A 388 15.32 -6.87 -0.38
CA GLY A 388 15.03 -8.09 -1.13
C GLY A 388 15.87 -9.28 -0.66
N THR A 389 17.17 -9.09 -0.46
CA THR A 389 18.06 -10.14 0.06
C THR A 389 17.91 -10.38 1.57
N SER A 390 17.25 -9.48 2.31
CA SER A 390 17.07 -9.59 3.77
C SER A 390 15.60 -9.69 4.20
N ALA A 391 14.98 -8.56 4.56
CA ALA A 391 13.65 -8.46 5.16
C ALA A 391 12.56 -9.14 4.33
N HIS A 392 12.56 -8.96 3.01
CA HIS A 392 11.54 -9.56 2.14
C HIS A 392 11.65 -11.10 2.15
N LEU A 393 12.87 -11.62 2.07
CA LEU A 393 13.12 -13.06 2.11
C LEU A 393 12.61 -13.68 3.41
N PHE A 394 12.95 -13.07 4.56
CA PHE A 394 12.45 -13.51 5.87
C PHE A 394 10.92 -13.43 5.97
N ALA A 395 10.31 -12.34 5.50
CA ALA A 395 8.85 -12.19 5.51
C ALA A 395 8.15 -13.27 4.70
N VAL A 396 8.67 -13.65 3.53
CA VAL A 396 8.09 -14.72 2.71
C VAL A 396 8.12 -16.05 3.45
N PHE A 397 9.26 -16.43 4.03
CA PHE A 397 9.36 -17.68 4.80
C PHE A 397 8.48 -17.65 6.05
N GLN A 398 8.45 -16.55 6.78
CA GLN A 398 7.60 -16.39 7.96
C GLN A 398 6.11 -16.47 7.62
N GLY A 399 5.67 -15.77 6.56
CA GLY A 399 4.28 -15.79 6.12
C GLY A 399 3.83 -17.18 5.64
N LEU A 400 4.70 -17.90 4.92
CA LEU A 400 4.43 -19.30 4.53
C LEU A 400 4.34 -20.22 5.76
N LEU A 401 5.25 -20.09 6.73
CA LEU A 401 5.21 -20.86 7.97
C LEU A 401 3.94 -20.56 8.78
N LYS A 402 3.51 -19.30 8.85
CA LYS A 402 2.27 -18.92 9.54
C LYS A 402 1.05 -19.62 8.95
N VAL A 403 0.95 -19.65 7.61
CA VAL A 403 -0.20 -20.29 6.93
C VAL A 403 -0.14 -21.80 6.98
N LEU A 404 1.04 -22.41 6.86
CA LEU A 404 1.21 -23.87 6.85
C LEU A 404 1.20 -24.49 8.25
N ALA A 405 1.73 -23.79 9.25
CA ALA A 405 1.94 -24.33 10.60
C ALA A 405 1.06 -23.66 11.68
N GLY A 406 0.30 -22.61 11.34
CA GLY A 406 -0.57 -21.90 12.31
C GLY A 406 0.17 -21.18 13.43
N ILE A 407 1.48 -20.93 13.26
CA ILE A 407 2.32 -20.27 14.28
C ILE A 407 2.10 -18.76 14.18
N ASP A 408 1.54 -18.16 15.24
CA ASP A 408 1.43 -16.72 15.35
C ASP A 408 2.81 -16.08 15.56
N THR A 409 3.17 -15.18 14.65
CA THR A 409 4.40 -14.41 14.72
C THR A 409 4.18 -13.20 15.63
N ASN A 410 4.68 -13.26 16.87
CA ASN A 410 4.79 -12.07 17.71
C ASN A 410 5.80 -11.09 17.09
N PHE A 411 5.42 -9.82 16.92
CA PHE A 411 6.29 -8.79 16.37
C PHE A 411 6.64 -7.74 17.44
N THR A 412 7.84 -7.18 17.33
CA THR A 412 8.29 -6.04 18.13
C THR A 412 8.04 -4.74 17.35
N VAL A 413 7.47 -3.74 18.02
CA VAL A 413 7.31 -2.40 17.44
C VAL A 413 8.68 -1.73 17.40
N THR A 414 9.04 -1.16 16.25
CA THR A 414 10.29 -0.40 16.06
C THR A 414 10.23 0.90 16.86
N SER A 415 11.23 1.14 17.71
CA SER A 415 11.39 2.43 18.40
C SER A 415 11.80 3.50 17.38
N LYS A 416 11.09 4.64 17.35
CA LYS A 416 11.52 5.86 16.65
C LYS A 416 12.23 6.73 17.69
N ALA A 417 13.31 7.39 17.32
CA ALA A 417 14.07 8.22 18.27
C ALA A 417 13.28 9.47 18.68
N SER A 418 13.50 9.91 19.91
CA SER A 418 13.05 11.20 20.43
C SER A 418 13.98 12.32 19.94
N ASP A 419 13.41 13.46 19.56
CA ASP A 419 14.12 14.65 19.03
C ASP A 419 15.12 15.32 20.00
N ASP A 420 15.45 14.71 21.16
CA ASP A 420 16.23 15.36 22.22
C ASP A 420 17.76 15.19 22.11
N ASP A 421 18.27 14.27 21.30
CA ASP A 421 19.72 14.06 21.18
C ASP A 421 20.24 14.50 19.80
N GLY A 422 20.86 15.69 19.78
CA GLY A 422 21.50 16.30 18.61
C GLY A 422 22.75 15.58 18.08
N ASP A 423 22.96 14.31 18.43
CA ASP A 423 24.11 13.52 18.00
C ASP A 423 23.74 12.58 16.85
N PHE A 424 24.19 12.95 15.64
CA PHE A 424 24.20 12.09 14.45
C PHE A 424 24.99 10.77 14.65
N ALA A 425 25.58 10.54 15.82
CA ALA A 425 26.30 9.31 16.18
C ALA A 425 25.38 8.07 16.13
N GLU A 426 24.10 8.20 16.51
CA GLU A 426 23.15 7.07 16.48
C GLU A 426 22.80 6.59 15.06
N LEU A 427 22.84 7.47 14.04
CA LEU A 427 22.64 7.11 12.63
C LEU A 427 23.67 6.09 12.14
N TYR A 428 24.87 6.11 12.74
CA TYR A 428 25.99 5.26 12.34
C TYR A 428 26.15 4.01 13.23
N VAL A 429 25.27 3.81 14.23
CA VAL A 429 25.33 2.61 15.07
C VAL A 429 24.79 1.41 14.31
N PHE A 430 25.70 0.53 13.92
CA PHE A 430 25.37 -0.75 13.33
C PHE A 430 24.91 -1.74 14.43
N LYS A 431 23.63 -2.13 14.41
CA LYS A 431 23.05 -3.15 15.30
C LYS A 431 22.93 -4.49 14.56
N TRP A 432 23.71 -5.50 14.94
CA TRP A 432 23.62 -6.82 14.30
C TRP A 432 22.24 -7.48 14.54
N THR A 433 21.63 -8.01 13.47
CA THR A 433 20.38 -8.78 13.53
C THR A 433 20.44 -9.96 12.56
N SER A 434 19.62 -11.00 12.78
CA SER A 434 19.56 -12.17 11.89
C SER A 434 19.15 -11.82 10.46
N LEU A 435 18.46 -10.69 10.25
CA LEU A 435 18.11 -10.16 8.92
C LEU A 435 19.35 -9.84 8.07
N LEU A 436 20.49 -9.59 8.71
CA LEU A 436 21.74 -9.23 8.03
C LEU A 436 22.54 -10.44 7.56
N ILE A 437 22.17 -11.67 7.97
CA ILE A 437 22.91 -12.88 7.61
C ILE A 437 22.90 -13.08 6.08
N PRO A 438 21.76 -13.16 5.37
CA PRO A 438 21.78 -13.38 3.94
C PRO A 438 22.53 -12.33 3.11
N PRO A 439 22.33 -11.00 3.29
CA PRO A 439 23.09 -10.01 2.51
C PRO A 439 24.59 -10.06 2.81
N THR A 440 24.99 -10.36 4.05
CA THR A 440 26.41 -10.56 4.41
C THR A 440 26.98 -11.78 3.71
N THR A 441 26.25 -12.89 3.67
CA THR A 441 26.65 -14.11 2.96
C THR A 441 26.79 -13.88 1.45
N VAL A 442 25.83 -13.20 0.82
CA VAL A 442 25.89 -12.83 -0.61
C VAL A 442 27.12 -11.99 -0.91
N LEU A 443 27.41 -11.00 -0.04
CA LEU A 443 28.55 -10.11 -0.17
C LEU A 443 29.88 -10.88 -0.06
N ILE A 444 30.05 -11.70 0.97
CA ILE A 444 31.27 -12.49 1.19
C ILE A 444 31.50 -13.46 0.03
N ILE A 445 30.47 -14.19 -0.42
CA ILE A 445 30.62 -15.18 -1.48
C ILE A 445 30.96 -14.53 -2.81
N ASN A 446 30.40 -13.34 -3.13
CA ASN A 446 30.81 -12.59 -4.32
C ASN A 446 32.25 -12.08 -4.22
N LEU A 447 32.69 -11.59 -3.05
CA LEU A 447 34.08 -11.16 -2.84
C LEU A 447 35.07 -12.32 -2.99
N VAL A 448 34.79 -13.45 -2.36
CA VAL A 448 35.59 -14.69 -2.50
C VAL A 448 35.59 -15.17 -3.95
N GLY A 449 34.43 -15.14 -4.61
CA GLY A 449 34.30 -15.47 -6.03
C GLY A 449 35.18 -14.61 -6.92
N ILE A 450 35.22 -13.28 -6.71
CA ILE A 450 36.09 -12.37 -7.46
C ILE A 450 37.56 -12.74 -7.27
N VAL A 451 38.01 -12.93 -6.03
CA VAL A 451 39.41 -13.28 -5.73
C VAL A 451 39.78 -14.62 -6.38
N ALA A 452 38.93 -15.64 -6.24
CA ALA A 452 39.15 -16.95 -6.82
C ALA A 452 39.16 -16.91 -8.37
N GLY A 453 38.21 -16.19 -8.98
CA GLY A 453 38.11 -16.07 -10.43
C GLY A 453 39.28 -15.31 -11.05
N VAL A 454 39.74 -14.23 -10.42
CA VAL A 454 40.94 -13.49 -10.84
C VAL A 454 42.18 -14.35 -10.69
N SER A 455 42.36 -15.03 -9.55
CA SER A 455 43.48 -15.94 -9.33
C SER A 455 43.53 -17.06 -10.37
N TYR A 456 42.39 -17.69 -10.66
CA TYR A 456 42.30 -18.71 -11.70
C TYR A 456 42.68 -18.19 -13.08
N ALA A 457 42.22 -17.00 -13.46
CA ALA A 457 42.53 -16.41 -14.75
C ALA A 457 44.01 -16.01 -14.91
N ILE A 458 44.62 -15.51 -13.83
CA ILE A 458 46.07 -15.24 -13.80
C ILE A 458 46.85 -16.55 -14.04
N ASN A 459 46.43 -17.65 -13.42
CA ASN A 459 47.09 -18.95 -13.55
C ASN A 459 46.82 -19.65 -14.89
N SER A 460 45.68 -19.37 -15.55
CA SER A 460 45.24 -20.05 -16.77
C SER A 460 45.63 -19.34 -18.08
N GLY A 461 46.29 -18.18 -17.98
CA GLY A 461 46.76 -17.41 -19.15
C GLY A 461 45.69 -16.55 -19.84
N TYR A 462 46.13 -15.79 -20.86
CA TYR A 462 45.38 -14.69 -21.47
C TYR A 462 44.02 -15.06 -22.08
N GLN A 463 43.83 -16.31 -22.51
CA GLN A 463 42.56 -16.76 -23.11
C GLN A 463 41.37 -16.72 -22.14
N SER A 464 41.62 -16.73 -20.83
CA SER A 464 40.58 -16.70 -19.79
C SER A 464 40.04 -15.29 -19.48
N TRP A 465 40.68 -14.23 -19.98
CA TRP A 465 40.39 -12.85 -19.59
C TRP A 465 39.06 -12.32 -20.16
N GLY A 466 38.72 -12.65 -21.40
CA GLY A 466 37.44 -12.23 -22.02
C GLY A 466 36.22 -12.70 -21.21
N PRO A 467 36.07 -14.02 -20.97
CA PRO A 467 35.00 -14.54 -20.11
C PRO A 467 35.05 -14.03 -18.67
N LEU A 468 36.24 -13.75 -18.13
CA LEU A 468 36.40 -13.19 -16.79
C LEU A 468 35.74 -11.81 -16.69
N PHE A 469 35.92 -10.92 -17.67
CA PHE A 469 35.33 -9.56 -17.63
C PHE A 469 33.82 -9.59 -17.46
N GLY A 470 33.11 -10.45 -18.20
CA GLY A 470 31.65 -10.59 -18.06
C GLY A 470 31.25 -11.07 -16.67
N LYS A 471 31.95 -12.06 -16.11
CA LYS A 471 31.68 -12.57 -14.75
C LYS A 471 31.95 -11.52 -13.67
N LEU A 472 33.07 -10.79 -13.80
CA LEU A 472 33.43 -9.71 -12.89
C LEU A 472 32.43 -8.57 -12.94
N PHE A 473 31.93 -8.19 -14.13
CA PHE A 473 30.93 -7.14 -14.27
C PHE A 473 29.69 -7.42 -13.43
N PHE A 474 29.13 -8.63 -13.51
CA PHE A 474 27.94 -8.99 -12.72
C PHE A 474 28.23 -9.07 -11.22
N ALA A 475 29.38 -9.62 -10.81
CA ALA A 475 29.75 -9.69 -9.39
C ALA A 475 29.97 -8.28 -8.80
N ILE A 476 30.64 -7.40 -9.53
CA ILE A 476 30.84 -6.00 -9.14
C ILE A 476 29.51 -5.25 -9.08
N TRP A 477 28.58 -5.52 -10.02
CA TRP A 477 27.24 -4.92 -10.00
C TRP A 477 26.48 -5.30 -8.72
N VAL A 478 26.53 -6.56 -8.29
CA VAL A 478 25.92 -7.01 -7.03
C VAL A 478 26.58 -6.31 -5.83
N ILE A 479 27.91 -6.23 -5.79
CA ILE A 479 28.64 -5.56 -4.70
C ILE A 479 28.32 -4.06 -4.68
N ALA A 480 28.19 -3.41 -5.83
CA ALA A 480 27.81 -2.00 -5.93
C ALA A 480 26.42 -1.73 -5.35
N HIS A 481 25.47 -2.66 -5.50
CA HIS A 481 24.15 -2.55 -4.88
C HIS A 481 24.20 -2.75 -3.36
N LEU A 482 25.02 -3.69 -2.89
CA LEU A 482 25.22 -3.96 -1.46
C LEU A 482 26.26 -3.03 -0.79
N TYR A 483 26.83 -2.08 -1.52
CA TYR A 483 27.90 -1.21 -1.02
C TYR A 483 27.48 -0.33 0.18
N PRO A 484 26.28 0.27 0.25
CA PRO A 484 25.85 1.01 1.43
C PRO A 484 25.78 0.12 2.67
N PHE A 485 25.39 -1.15 2.48
CA PHE A 485 25.37 -2.15 3.53
C PHE A 485 26.79 -2.52 4.00
N LEU A 486 27.71 -2.75 3.06
CA LEU A 486 29.13 -2.96 3.36
C LEU A 486 29.73 -1.78 4.14
N LYS A 487 29.43 -0.54 3.73
CA LYS A 487 29.84 0.67 4.46
C LYS A 487 29.28 0.70 5.87
N GLY A 488 28.04 0.27 6.07
CA GLY A 488 27.42 0.15 7.39
C GLY A 488 28.09 -0.90 8.28
N LEU A 489 28.49 -2.05 7.72
CA LEU A 489 29.20 -3.12 8.44
C LEU A 489 30.61 -2.70 8.88
N VAL A 490 31.34 -1.97 8.02
CA VAL A 490 32.74 -1.58 8.26
C VAL A 490 32.83 -0.28 9.08
N GLY A 491 31.80 0.56 9.05
CA GLY A 491 31.81 1.89 9.63
C GLY A 491 31.54 1.94 11.13
N ARG A 492 32.59 1.81 11.95
CA ARG A 492 32.63 2.43 13.30
C ARG A 492 33.14 3.86 13.31
N GLN A 493 33.64 4.34 12.18
CA GLN A 493 34.04 5.72 11.96
C GLN A 493 33.77 5.99 10.48
N ASN A 494 33.25 7.16 10.12
CA ASN A 494 33.80 7.85 8.96
C ASN A 494 33.38 9.31 8.89
N ARG A 495 34.43 10.13 8.94
CA ARG A 495 34.51 11.46 8.36
C ARG A 495 35.28 11.42 7.02
N THR A 496 35.35 10.26 6.35
CA THR A 496 36.01 10.06 5.05
C THR A 496 35.25 9.11 4.12
#